data_AF-A0ABC8RND7-F1
#
_entry.id   AF-A0ABC8RND7-F1
#
_cell.length_a   1.000
_cell.length_b   1.000
_cell.length_c   1.000
_cell.angle_alpha   90.00
_cell.angle_beta   90.00
_cell.angle_gamma   90.00
#
_symmetry.space_group_name_H-M   'P 1'
#
loop_
_entity.id
_entity.type
_entity.pdbx_description
1 polymer ?
#
loop_
_entity_poly.entity_id
_entity_poly.type
_entity_poly.pdbx_seq_one_letter_code
_entity_poly.pdbx_strand_id
1 'polypeptide(L)'
;MSSVHMQHVALGVMELTVLAVKSIRNLNGHSIGGYQIHAGKSVPIVKGGEQRKMEEGEFYAIETFGSTGKGYVREDLECSHYMKNFDVGHIPLRLPRAKKLLATINKNFSTLAFCKRYLDRLGETKYLMALKNLCDVGIVQAPIAIN
;
A
#
# COMPACT_ATOMS: atom_id res chain seq x y z
N MET A 1 23.42 12.47 -16.78
CA MET A 1 22.91 12.58 -15.40
C MET A 1 23.31 11.33 -14.61
N SER A 2 23.78 11.48 -13.38
CA SER A 2 24.08 10.34 -12.50
C SER A 2 22.79 9.68 -12.04
N SER A 3 22.64 8.38 -12.29
CA SER A 3 21.48 7.59 -11.81
C SER A 3 21.71 7.10 -10.39
N VAL A 4 20.68 7.17 -9.54
CA VAL A 4 20.73 6.73 -8.15
C VAL A 4 20.09 5.34 -8.03
N HIS A 5 20.80 4.39 -7.43
CA HIS A 5 20.23 3.09 -7.08
C HIS A 5 19.38 3.22 -5.81
N MET A 6 18.17 2.65 -5.79
CA MET A 6 17.24 2.79 -4.66
C MET A 6 17.83 2.29 -3.33
N GLN A 7 18.67 1.24 -3.36
CA GLN A 7 19.35 0.75 -2.16
C GLN A 7 20.31 1.75 -1.51
N HIS A 8 20.82 2.74 -2.25
CA HIS A 8 21.73 3.75 -1.68
C HIS A 8 20.97 4.82 -0.88
N VAL A 9 19.66 4.95 -1.08
CA VAL A 9 18.80 5.79 -0.23
C VAL A 9 18.74 5.21 1.20
N ALA A 10 18.81 3.88 1.34
CA ALA A 10 18.80 3.19 2.62
C ALA A 10 20.02 3.49 3.51
N LEU A 11 21.12 3.98 2.94
CA LEU A 11 22.41 4.11 3.63
C LEU A 11 22.50 5.31 4.59
N GLY A 12 21.45 6.13 4.71
CA GLY A 12 21.45 7.34 5.55
C GLY A 12 20.68 7.26 6.88
N VAL A 13 20.13 6.11 7.27
CA VAL A 13 19.15 6.03 8.38
C VAL A 13 19.75 5.46 9.67
N MET A 14 20.06 6.38 10.58
CA MET A 14 20.09 6.28 12.06
C MET A 14 21.02 5.25 12.73
N GLU A 15 22.26 5.65 13.03
CA GLU A 15 22.97 5.23 14.25
C GLU A 15 22.77 6.30 15.35
N LEU A 16 21.70 6.20 16.14
CA LEU A 16 21.51 7.05 17.32
C LEU A 16 21.99 6.33 18.59
N THR A 17 22.77 7.04 19.40
CA THR A 17 23.66 6.50 20.43
C THR A 17 23.03 6.27 21.82
N VAL A 18 21.74 6.56 22.00
CA VAL A 18 21.10 6.48 23.35
C VAL A 18 20.12 5.30 23.47
N LEU A 19 19.48 4.90 22.37
CA LEU A 19 18.66 3.68 22.26
C LEU A 19 18.88 3.09 20.88
N ALA A 20 19.20 1.80 20.79
CA ALA A 20 19.41 1.13 19.51
C ALA A 20 18.08 1.02 18.72
N VAL A 21 17.83 1.99 17.85
CA VAL A 21 16.69 2.00 16.91
C VAL A 21 17.03 1.11 15.72
N LYS A 22 16.11 0.23 15.35
CA LYS A 22 16.21 -0.65 14.18
C LYS A 22 15.24 -0.20 13.11
N SER A 23 15.68 -0.15 11.85
CA SER A 23 14.76 -0.03 10.72
C SER A 23 13.80 -1.21 10.68
N ILE A 24 12.53 -0.94 10.37
CA ILE A 24 11.54 -1.99 10.10
C ILE A 24 11.78 -2.55 8.70
N ARG A 25 12.45 -3.70 8.62
CA ARG A 25 13.04 -4.20 7.36
C ARG A 25 12.06 -4.69 6.29
N ASN A 26 10.78 -4.83 6.63
CA ASN A 26 9.71 -5.20 5.70
C ASN A 26 8.70 -4.05 5.49
N LEU A 27 9.15 -2.81 5.69
CA LEU A 27 8.48 -1.61 5.22
C LEU A 27 9.45 -0.84 4.33
N ASN A 28 8.91 -0.19 3.32
CA ASN A 28 9.68 0.41 2.25
C ASN A 28 8.99 1.71 1.84
N GLY A 29 9.75 2.66 1.30
CA GLY A 29 9.16 3.66 0.42
C GLY A 29 8.77 3.05 -0.92
N HIS A 30 8.17 3.83 -1.80
CA HIS A 30 7.63 3.30 -3.06
C HIS A 30 7.53 4.38 -4.15
N SER A 31 7.50 3.97 -5.41
CA SER A 31 7.11 4.86 -6.51
C SER A 31 5.61 5.16 -6.48
N ILE A 32 5.24 6.32 -7.01
CA ILE A 32 3.87 6.83 -7.12
C ILE A 32 3.55 7.07 -8.59
N GLY A 33 2.38 6.59 -9.03
CA GLY A 33 1.83 6.80 -10.36
C GLY A 33 0.48 7.53 -10.30
N GLY A 34 -0.06 7.88 -11.47
CA GLY A 34 -1.39 8.49 -11.58
C GLY A 34 -2.46 7.56 -11.02
N TYR A 35 -3.09 7.94 -9.91
CA TYR A 35 -4.08 7.13 -9.17
C TYR A 35 -3.56 5.75 -8.70
N GLN A 36 -2.24 5.57 -8.61
CA GLN A 36 -1.61 4.33 -8.16
C GLN A 36 -0.60 4.67 -7.07
N ILE A 37 -1.01 4.50 -5.80
CA ILE A 37 -0.15 4.88 -4.67
C ILE A 37 1.14 4.06 -4.67
N HIS A 38 1.08 2.74 -4.93
CA HIS A 38 2.26 1.89 -5.10
C HIS A 38 2.44 1.52 -6.58
N ALA A 39 3.32 2.24 -7.29
CA ALA A 39 3.55 2.07 -8.74
C ALA A 39 4.65 1.05 -9.10
N GLY A 40 4.96 0.12 -8.19
CA GLY A 40 5.74 -1.08 -8.48
C GLY A 40 7.26 -0.98 -8.29
N LYS A 41 7.83 0.17 -7.90
CA LYS A 41 9.22 0.24 -7.38
C LYS A 41 9.19 0.44 -5.88
N SER A 42 9.97 -0.34 -5.15
CA SER A 42 10.11 -0.24 -3.68
C SER A 42 11.47 0.36 -3.32
N VAL A 43 11.48 1.32 -2.41
CA VAL A 43 12.69 1.98 -1.88
C VAL A 43 13.01 1.36 -0.51
N PRO A 44 14.02 0.49 -0.42
CA PRO A 44 14.36 -0.18 0.84
C PRO A 44 14.95 0.79 1.86
N ILE A 45 14.73 0.48 3.14
CA ILE A 45 15.30 1.22 4.29
C ILE A 45 16.37 0.41 5.05
N VAL A 46 16.79 -0.71 4.45
CA VAL A 46 17.90 -1.58 4.88
C VAL A 46 18.77 -1.94 3.68
N LYS A 47 20.03 -2.29 3.92
CA LYS A 47 20.97 -2.73 2.87
C LYS A 47 20.54 -4.07 2.25
N GLY A 48 20.93 -4.33 1.01
CA GLY A 48 20.72 -5.62 0.32
C GLY A 48 19.45 -5.72 -0.53
N GLY A 49 18.80 -4.59 -0.82
CA GLY A 49 17.64 -4.54 -1.72
C GLY A 49 18.00 -4.61 -3.21
N GLU A 50 16.98 -4.47 -4.06
CA GLU A 50 17.12 -4.50 -5.52
C GLU A 50 18.05 -3.37 -6.03
N GLN A 51 18.85 -3.66 -7.06
CA GLN A 51 19.73 -2.71 -7.72
C GLN A 51 19.01 -1.82 -8.74
N ARG A 52 17.68 -1.76 -8.71
CA ARG A 52 16.92 -0.95 -9.66
C ARG A 52 17.14 0.53 -9.40
N LYS A 53 17.23 1.29 -10.49
CA LYS A 53 17.56 2.71 -10.48
C LYS A 53 16.29 3.56 -10.45
N MET A 54 16.40 4.72 -9.81
CA MET A 54 15.44 5.80 -9.97
C MET A 54 15.64 6.43 -11.35
N GLU A 55 14.55 6.75 -12.03
CA GLU A 55 14.52 7.33 -13.37
C GLU A 55 13.93 8.75 -13.33
N GLU A 56 14.33 9.59 -14.26
CA GLU A 56 13.82 10.96 -14.38
C GLU A 56 12.30 10.94 -14.66
N GLY A 57 11.56 11.83 -14.00
CA GLY A 57 10.10 11.91 -14.13
C GLY A 57 9.31 10.97 -13.22
N GLU A 58 9.98 10.09 -12.46
CA GLU A 58 9.32 9.27 -11.45
C GLU A 58 9.08 10.03 -10.15
N PHE A 59 7.97 9.70 -9.47
CA PHE A 59 7.62 10.22 -8.16
C PHE A 59 7.78 9.11 -7.12
N TYR A 60 8.25 9.47 -5.93
CA TYR A 60 8.50 8.51 -4.85
C TYR A 60 7.97 9.03 -3.51
N ALA A 61 7.36 8.14 -2.73
CA ALA A 61 7.28 8.28 -1.29
C ALA A 61 8.58 7.77 -0.68
N ILE A 62 9.31 8.65 0.01
CA ILE A 62 10.48 8.28 0.80
C ILE A 62 10.05 8.26 2.27
N GLU A 63 9.83 7.06 2.80
CA GLU A 63 9.37 6.83 4.16
C GLU A 63 10.32 5.88 4.88
N THR A 64 10.56 6.16 6.16
CA THR A 64 11.45 5.36 7.01
C THR A 64 10.77 5.08 8.33
N PHE A 65 11.00 3.88 8.85
CA PHE A 65 10.31 3.39 10.03
C PHE A 65 11.33 2.88 11.04
N GLY A 66 11.45 3.57 12.17
CA GLY A 66 12.29 3.17 13.30
C GLY A 66 11.49 2.39 14.34
N SER A 67 12.12 1.38 14.94
CA SER A 67 11.53 0.57 16.00
C SER A 67 12.55 0.26 17.09
N THR A 68 12.12 0.28 18.35
CA THR A 68 12.87 -0.28 19.49
C THR A 68 12.66 -1.79 19.66
N GLY A 69 11.80 -2.39 18.84
CA GLY A 69 11.44 -3.80 18.89
C GLY A 69 12.30 -4.69 17.98
N LYS A 70 11.62 -5.60 17.28
CA LYS A 70 12.26 -6.58 16.37
C LYS A 70 12.62 -5.99 14.99
N GLY A 71 12.19 -4.76 14.67
CA GLY A 71 12.39 -4.16 13.35
C GLY A 71 11.65 -4.93 12.25
N TYR A 72 10.44 -5.43 12.55
CA TYR A 72 9.61 -6.19 11.62
C TYR A 72 8.13 -6.02 11.97
N VAL A 73 7.29 -5.74 10.99
CA VAL A 73 5.83 -5.62 11.15
C VAL A 73 5.14 -6.91 10.73
N ARG A 74 4.11 -7.29 11.46
CA ARG A 74 3.17 -8.34 11.10
C ARG A 74 1.78 -7.73 11.05
N GLU A 75 0.93 -8.26 10.19
CA GLU A 75 -0.48 -7.94 10.24
C GLU A 75 -1.05 -8.33 11.60
N ASP A 76 -1.81 -7.41 12.18
CA ASP A 76 -2.48 -7.57 13.46
C ASP A 76 -3.77 -6.73 13.43
N LEU A 77 -4.70 -7.05 14.33
CA LEU A 77 -6.00 -6.39 14.50
C LEU A 77 -6.89 -6.43 13.25
N GLU A 78 -7.99 -5.67 13.29
CA GLU A 78 -8.98 -5.62 12.21
C GLU A 78 -8.52 -4.67 11.08
N CYS A 79 -8.60 -5.14 9.84
CA CYS A 79 -8.30 -4.33 8.66
C CYS A 79 -9.29 -3.16 8.50
N SER A 80 -8.76 -1.95 8.31
CA SER A 80 -9.56 -0.76 8.04
C SER A 80 -9.37 -0.17 6.64
N HIS A 81 -8.24 -0.47 5.99
CA HIS A 81 -7.83 0.11 4.72
C HIS A 81 -8.07 -0.87 3.59
N TYR A 82 -8.53 -0.36 2.44
CA TYR A 82 -8.84 -1.15 1.26
C TYR A 82 -8.48 -0.35 0.03
N MET A 83 -8.12 -1.03 -1.05
CA MET A 83 -7.86 -0.38 -2.33
C MET A 83 -8.27 -1.33 -3.46
N LYS A 84 -8.80 -0.80 -4.55
CA LYS A 84 -9.03 -1.60 -5.75
C LYS A 84 -7.66 -1.98 -6.35
N ASN A 85 -7.50 -3.23 -6.76
CA ASN A 85 -6.29 -3.65 -7.46
C ASN A 85 -6.21 -2.88 -8.80
N PHE A 86 -5.07 -2.26 -9.07
CA PHE A 86 -4.90 -1.35 -10.20
C PHE A 86 -4.99 -2.09 -11.54
N ASP A 87 -4.37 -3.27 -11.62
CA ASP A 87 -4.25 -4.05 -12.85
C ASP A 87 -5.45 -4.98 -13.12
N VAL A 88 -6.43 -5.00 -12.21
CA VAL A 88 -7.58 -5.91 -12.34
C VAL A 88 -8.56 -5.41 -13.39
N GLY A 89 -8.81 -6.25 -14.39
CA GLY A 89 -9.84 -6.04 -15.39
C GLY A 89 -11.26 -6.27 -14.85
N HIS A 90 -12.22 -6.42 -15.76
CA HIS A 90 -13.59 -6.74 -15.39
C HIS A 90 -13.71 -8.18 -14.88
N ILE A 91 -14.23 -8.35 -13.66
CA ILE A 91 -14.57 -9.65 -13.08
C ILE A 91 -16.10 -9.72 -12.87
N PRO A 92 -16.79 -10.71 -13.45
CA PRO A 92 -18.25 -10.82 -13.33
C PRO A 92 -18.66 -11.22 -11.91
N LEU A 93 -19.29 -10.29 -11.21
CA LEU A 93 -19.83 -10.53 -9.85
C LEU A 93 -21.20 -11.19 -9.92
N ARG A 94 -21.48 -12.16 -9.04
CA ARG A 94 -22.83 -12.76 -8.90
C ARG A 94 -23.70 -12.03 -7.88
N LEU A 95 -23.11 -11.53 -6.79
CA LEU A 95 -23.83 -10.89 -5.70
C LEU A 95 -24.25 -9.45 -6.05
N PRO A 96 -25.56 -9.11 -6.04
CA PRO A 96 -26.02 -7.76 -6.37
C PRO A 96 -25.44 -6.68 -5.45
N ARG A 97 -25.27 -6.97 -4.15
CA ARG A 97 -24.65 -6.03 -3.20
C ARG A 97 -23.18 -5.78 -3.49
N ALA A 98 -22.43 -6.79 -3.95
CA ALA A 98 -21.03 -6.60 -4.35
C ALA A 98 -20.91 -5.74 -5.60
N LYS A 99 -21.82 -5.92 -6.58
CA LYS A 99 -21.90 -5.04 -7.76
C LYS A 99 -22.16 -3.59 -7.36
N LYS A 100 -23.16 -3.36 -6.50
CA LYS A 100 -23.50 -2.01 -6.01
C LYS A 100 -22.30 -1.38 -5.28
N LEU A 101 -21.69 -2.11 -4.37
CA LEU A 101 -20.54 -1.61 -3.61
C LEU A 101 -19.35 -1.29 -4.53
N LEU A 102 -19.06 -2.15 -5.52
CA LEU A 102 -17.99 -1.90 -6.49
C LEU A 102 -18.29 -0.66 -7.34
N ALA A 103 -19.54 -0.41 -7.70
CA ALA A 103 -19.94 0.82 -8.39
C ALA A 103 -19.69 2.06 -7.52
N THR A 104 -20.02 1.99 -6.22
CA THR A 104 -19.70 3.07 -5.26
C THR A 104 -18.19 3.28 -5.15
N ILE A 105 -17.39 2.21 -5.06
CA ILE A 105 -15.92 2.30 -4.99
C ILE A 105 -15.36 2.94 -6.27
N ASN A 106 -15.77 2.47 -7.45
CA ASN A 106 -15.31 3.02 -8.73
C ASN A 106 -15.66 4.50 -8.88
N LYS A 107 -16.87 4.92 -8.46
CA LYS A 107 -17.33 6.30 -8.56
C LYS A 107 -16.57 7.27 -7.64
N ASN A 108 -16.25 6.84 -6.42
CA ASN A 108 -15.74 7.74 -5.38
C ASN A 108 -14.24 7.65 -5.15
N PHE A 109 -13.63 6.49 -5.42
CA PHE A 109 -12.22 6.23 -5.12
C PHE A 109 -11.43 5.76 -6.34
N SER A 110 -12.10 5.12 -7.32
CA SER A 110 -11.43 4.47 -8.45
C SER A 110 -10.39 3.45 -7.95
N THR A 111 -9.10 3.73 -8.14
CA THR A 111 -7.97 2.92 -7.66
C THR A 111 -7.27 3.52 -6.44
N LEU A 112 -7.75 4.65 -5.91
CA LEU A 112 -7.24 5.20 -4.66
C LEU A 112 -7.71 4.37 -3.45
N ALA A 113 -6.90 4.36 -2.41
CA ALA A 113 -7.24 3.70 -1.15
C ALA A 113 -8.44 4.37 -0.46
N PHE A 114 -9.23 3.57 0.23
CA PHE A 114 -10.36 4.00 1.04
C PHE A 114 -10.40 3.23 2.36
N CYS A 115 -11.33 3.60 3.24
CA CYS A 115 -11.56 2.87 4.49
C CYS A 115 -13.05 2.69 4.77
N LYS A 116 -13.40 1.77 5.70
CA LYS A 116 -14.78 1.51 6.14
C LYS A 116 -15.55 2.81 6.48
N ARG A 117 -14.90 3.72 7.23
CA ARG A 117 -15.48 5.03 7.60
C ARG A 117 -15.89 5.89 6.40
N TYR A 118 -15.20 5.78 5.27
CA TYR A 118 -15.56 6.54 4.06
C TYR A 118 -16.80 5.94 3.39
N LEU A 119 -16.93 4.62 3.38
CA LEU A 119 -18.16 3.96 2.91
C LEU A 119 -19.36 4.32 3.81
N ASP A 120 -19.16 4.36 5.14
CA ASP A 120 -20.19 4.77 6.09
C ASP A 120 -20.68 6.21 5.80
N ARG A 121 -19.75 7.14 5.53
CA ARG A 121 -20.07 8.55 5.18
C ARG A 121 -20.80 8.69 3.84
N LEU A 122 -20.60 7.76 2.91
CA LEU A 122 -21.34 7.69 1.65
C LEU A 122 -22.74 7.06 1.82
N GLY A 123 -23.10 6.63 3.03
CA GLY A 123 -24.38 6.00 3.34
C GLY A 123 -24.45 4.51 2.98
N GLU A 124 -23.31 3.87 2.68
CA GLU A 124 -23.28 2.42 2.52
C GLU A 124 -23.54 1.75 3.87
N THR A 125 -24.41 0.74 3.89
CA THR A 125 -24.78 0.00 5.10
C THR A 125 -24.75 -1.50 4.83
N LYS A 126 -24.46 -2.31 5.86
CA LYS A 126 -24.44 -3.78 5.76
C LYS A 126 -23.57 -4.29 4.59
N TYR A 127 -22.47 -3.60 4.31
CA TYR A 127 -21.61 -3.84 3.15
C TYR A 127 -20.45 -4.81 3.42
N LEU A 128 -20.17 -5.18 4.68
CA LEU A 128 -19.00 -5.98 5.04
C LEU A 128 -18.89 -7.31 4.26
N MET A 129 -19.99 -8.03 4.07
CA MET A 129 -19.99 -9.28 3.28
C MET A 129 -19.76 -9.03 1.78
N ALA A 130 -20.24 -7.90 1.26
CA ALA A 130 -19.96 -7.49 -0.12
C ALA A 130 -18.49 -7.08 -0.28
N LEU A 131 -17.93 -6.35 0.68
CA LEU A 131 -16.51 -5.98 0.70
C LEU A 131 -15.61 -7.20 0.79
N LYS A 132 -15.94 -8.16 1.67
CA LYS A 132 -15.25 -9.45 1.76
C LYS A 132 -15.29 -10.18 0.42
N ASN A 133 -16.47 -10.25 -0.23
CA ASN A 133 -16.57 -10.88 -1.55
C ASN A 133 -15.67 -10.20 -2.59
N LEU A 134 -15.59 -8.87 -2.62
CA LEU A 134 -14.69 -8.13 -3.52
C LEU A 134 -13.22 -8.45 -3.24
N CYS A 135 -12.86 -8.70 -1.98
CA CYS A 135 -11.52 -9.12 -1.59
C CYS A 135 -11.23 -10.56 -2.01
N ASP A 136 -12.16 -11.49 -1.73
CA ASP A 136 -12.01 -12.91 -2.05
C ASP A 136 -11.83 -13.15 -3.56
N VAL A 137 -12.43 -12.31 -4.41
CA VAL A 137 -12.29 -12.39 -5.87
C VAL A 137 -11.16 -11.50 -6.44
N GLY A 138 -10.38 -10.85 -5.58
CA GLY A 138 -9.19 -10.08 -5.96
C GLY A 138 -9.43 -8.72 -6.61
N ILE A 139 -10.67 -8.20 -6.59
CA ILE A 139 -10.97 -6.86 -7.12
C ILE A 139 -10.47 -5.77 -6.17
N VAL A 140 -10.65 -6.00 -4.86
CA VAL A 140 -10.19 -5.13 -3.78
C VAL A 140 -9.16 -5.88 -2.95
N GLN A 141 -8.19 -5.18 -2.39
CA GLN A 141 -7.24 -5.75 -1.46
C GLN A 141 -7.18 -4.92 -0.18
N ALA A 142 -6.98 -5.59 0.95
CA ALA A 142 -6.40 -4.95 2.12
C ALA A 142 -4.93 -4.67 1.76
N PRO A 143 -4.49 -3.40 1.69
CA PRO A 143 -3.09 -3.13 1.46
C PRO A 143 -2.32 -3.64 2.68
N ILE A 144 -1.52 -4.68 2.47
CA ILE A 144 -0.36 -4.91 3.32
C ILE A 144 0.49 -3.66 3.16
N ALA A 145 1.04 -3.15 4.26
CA ALA A 145 2.07 -2.15 4.19
C ALA A 145 3.25 -2.73 3.39
N ILE A 146 3.23 -2.42 2.09
CA ILE A 146 4.26 -2.53 1.05
C ILE A 146 5.24 -3.70 1.27
N ASN A 147 4.98 -4.82 0.59
CA ASN A 147 6.02 -5.79 0.23
C ASN A 147 6.47 -5.52 -1.22
#